data_AF-A0A2N0WQU0-F1
#
_entry.id   AF-A0A2N0WQU0-F1
#
_cell.length_a   1.000
_cell.length_b   1.000
_cell.length_c   1.000
_cell.angle_alpha   90.00
_cell.angle_beta   90.00
_cell.angle_gamma   90.00
#
_symmetry.space_group_name_H-M   'P 1'
#
loop_
_entity.id
_entity.type
_entity.pdbx_description
1 polymer ?
#
loop_
_entity_poly.entity_id
_entity_poly.type
_entity_poly.pdbx_seq_one_letter_code
_entity_poly.pdbx_strand_id
1 'polypeptide(L)'
;MSKLNRNVRNHNPLNIESRDDWLGLAPQQNDSRFAVFNSPEYGFRAAYIILLRYLERNDDTVIKIINKWAPASDNNHVGNYSQFVAKRAQLDVKSRITVNELPQVILAMADFEGAQGAYSLSQVYLGVELAHQESFVQARLAKLGQGINTAPLGKLKKAKTKFFHDKKDKSSKKRKKPWWQKLFS
;
A
#
# COMPACT_ATOMS: atom_id res chain seq x y z
N MET A 1 -20.17 -20.64 -4.77
CA MET A 1 -19.23 -19.49 -4.76
C MET A 1 -17.89 -19.97 -4.21
N SER A 2 -16.78 -19.77 -4.92
CA SER A 2 -15.46 -20.14 -4.41
C SER A 2 -15.13 -19.29 -3.19
N LYS A 3 -14.84 -19.93 -2.05
CA LYS A 3 -14.40 -19.25 -0.83
C LYS A 3 -13.13 -18.47 -1.15
N LEU A 4 -13.15 -17.17 -0.92
CA LEU A 4 -12.00 -16.30 -1.12
C LEU A 4 -10.80 -16.82 -0.30
N ASN A 5 -9.59 -16.76 -0.86
CA ASN A 5 -8.39 -17.17 -0.15
C ASN A 5 -8.21 -16.33 1.14
N ARG A 6 -7.64 -16.95 2.18
CA ARG A 6 -7.49 -16.37 3.52
C ARG A 6 -6.73 -15.04 3.49
N ASN A 7 -5.63 -14.97 2.76
CA ASN A 7 -4.84 -13.74 2.61
C ASN A 7 -5.68 -12.59 2.04
N VAL A 8 -6.55 -12.87 1.07
CA VAL A 8 -7.43 -11.85 0.49
C VAL A 8 -8.53 -11.43 1.46
N ARG A 9 -9.18 -12.39 2.13
CA ARG A 9 -10.20 -12.09 3.16
C ARG A 9 -9.63 -11.28 4.32
N ASN A 10 -8.39 -11.56 4.72
CA ASN A 10 -7.74 -10.89 5.85
C ASN A 10 -7.07 -9.56 5.43
N HIS A 11 -7.13 -9.19 4.14
CA HIS A 11 -6.38 -8.06 3.58
C HIS A 11 -4.88 -8.12 3.91
N ASN A 12 -4.34 -9.33 3.95
CA ASN A 12 -2.98 -9.62 4.36
C ASN A 12 -2.27 -10.39 3.25
N PRO A 13 -1.82 -9.70 2.19
CA PRO A 13 -1.41 -10.33 0.93
C PRO A 13 -0.28 -11.36 1.08
N LEU A 14 0.62 -11.13 2.04
CA LEU A 14 1.81 -11.96 2.28
C LEU A 14 1.68 -12.86 3.53
N ASN A 15 0.48 -13.04 4.09
CA ASN A 15 0.26 -13.86 5.29
C ASN A 15 1.18 -13.44 6.48
N ILE A 16 1.28 -12.14 6.77
CA ILE A 16 2.04 -11.61 7.91
C ILE A 16 1.38 -12.08 9.22
N GLU A 17 2.17 -12.62 10.15
CA GLU A 17 1.64 -13.07 11.44
C GLU A 17 1.23 -11.92 12.37
N SER A 18 0.25 -12.17 13.24
CA SER A 18 -0.31 -11.18 14.18
C SER A 18 0.57 -10.97 15.43
N ARG A 19 1.87 -10.72 15.23
CA ARG A 19 2.85 -10.56 16.34
C ARG A 19 3.21 -9.11 16.64
N ASP A 20 3.07 -8.24 15.64
CA ASP A 20 3.43 -6.83 15.74
C ASP A 20 2.17 -5.96 15.65
N ASP A 21 2.22 -4.79 16.28
CA ASP A 21 1.16 -3.78 16.22
C ASP A 21 1.32 -2.92 14.96
N TRP A 22 0.75 -3.40 13.85
CA TRP A 22 0.79 -2.70 12.58
C TRP A 22 -0.26 -1.60 12.50
N LEU A 23 0.13 -0.44 11.97
CA LEU A 23 -0.85 0.57 11.55
C LEU A 23 -1.82 -0.05 10.52
N GLY A 24 -3.12 0.13 10.77
CA GLY A 24 -4.18 -0.32 9.89
C GLY A 24 -4.70 -1.73 10.17
N LEU A 25 -4.32 -2.36 11.29
CA LEU A 25 -4.99 -3.57 11.78
C LEU A 25 -6.49 -3.33 11.94
N ALA A 26 -7.28 -4.35 11.59
CA ALA A 26 -8.70 -4.36 11.81
C ALA A 26 -9.05 -4.41 13.31
N PRO A 27 -10.13 -3.76 13.77
CA PRO A 27 -10.56 -3.83 15.16
C PRO A 27 -10.80 -5.27 15.65
N GLN A 28 -11.21 -6.16 14.73
CA GLN A 28 -11.39 -7.58 15.01
C GLN A 28 -10.30 -8.40 14.30
N GLN A 29 -9.48 -9.10 15.09
CA GLN A 29 -8.47 -10.04 14.61
C GLN A 29 -9.03 -11.47 14.68
N ASN A 30 -9.93 -11.80 13.75
CA ASN A 30 -10.66 -13.09 13.75
C ASN A 30 -9.84 -14.27 13.19
N ASP A 31 -8.57 -14.04 12.83
CA ASP A 31 -7.64 -15.10 12.41
C ASP A 31 -6.67 -15.41 13.54
N SER A 32 -6.47 -16.69 13.84
CA SER A 32 -5.70 -17.12 15.01
C SER A 32 -4.19 -16.98 14.85
N ARG A 33 -3.69 -16.76 13.62
CA ARG A 33 -2.25 -16.71 13.34
C ARG A 33 -1.85 -15.45 12.57
N PHE A 34 -2.68 -15.01 11.65
CA PHE A 34 -2.33 -13.94 10.72
C PHE A 34 -2.99 -12.62 11.09
N ALA A 35 -2.29 -11.52 10.87
CA ALA A 35 -2.86 -10.20 11.00
C ALA A 35 -4.06 -10.03 10.03
N VAL A 36 -5.09 -9.34 10.49
CA VAL A 36 -6.23 -8.89 9.68
C VAL A 36 -6.11 -7.38 9.54
N PHE A 37 -6.06 -6.86 8.32
CA PHE A 37 -5.96 -5.43 8.06
C PHE A 37 -7.31 -4.85 7.64
N ASN A 38 -7.51 -3.56 7.89
CA ASN A 38 -8.70 -2.82 7.44
C ASN A 38 -8.79 -2.75 5.92
N SER A 39 -7.65 -2.73 5.23
CA SER A 39 -7.57 -2.72 3.76
C SER A 39 -6.27 -3.37 3.29
N PRO A 40 -6.21 -3.89 2.04
CA PRO A 40 -5.01 -4.56 1.53
C PRO A 40 -3.80 -3.62 1.43
N GLU A 41 -4.02 -2.32 1.25
CA GLU A 41 -2.95 -1.30 1.23
C GLU A 41 -2.18 -1.28 2.56
N TYR A 42 -2.84 -1.50 3.70
CA TYR A 42 -2.14 -1.64 4.99
C TYR A 42 -1.35 -2.95 5.10
N GLY A 43 -1.85 -4.04 4.51
CA GLY A 43 -1.08 -5.28 4.38
C GLY A 43 0.17 -5.10 3.50
N PHE A 44 0.04 -4.38 2.39
CA PHE A 44 1.18 -4.03 1.52
C PHE A 44 2.15 -3.05 2.18
N ARG A 45 1.66 -2.09 2.97
CA ARG A 45 2.48 -1.21 3.80
C ARG A 45 3.37 -2.04 4.73
N ALA A 46 2.78 -2.97 5.48
CA ALA A 46 3.53 -3.85 6.39
C ALA A 46 4.57 -4.70 5.64
N ALA A 47 4.17 -5.33 4.53
CA ALA A 47 5.07 -6.09 3.65
C ALA A 47 6.27 -5.24 3.18
N TYR A 48 6.02 -4.05 2.68
CA TYR A 48 7.08 -3.15 2.22
C TYR A 48 8.05 -2.77 3.33
N ILE A 49 7.55 -2.44 4.53
CA ILE A 49 8.39 -2.11 5.69
C ILE A 49 9.34 -3.27 6.05
N ILE A 50 8.83 -4.51 6.02
CA ILE A 50 9.64 -5.70 6.31
C ILE A 50 10.70 -5.90 5.23
N LEU A 51 10.33 -5.89 3.95
CA LEU A 51 11.28 -6.14 2.86
C LEU A 51 12.30 -5.01 2.70
N LEU A 52 11.93 -3.77 2.99
CA LEU A 52 12.87 -2.66 3.00
C LEU A 52 13.96 -2.88 4.08
N ARG A 53 13.58 -3.43 5.25
CA ARG A 53 14.55 -3.83 6.29
C ARG A 53 15.46 -4.97 5.81
N TYR A 54 14.98 -5.88 4.96
CA TYR A 54 15.82 -6.93 4.36
C TYR A 54 16.87 -6.32 3.44
N LEU A 55 16.49 -5.37 2.58
CA LEU A 55 17.44 -4.66 1.72
C LEU A 55 18.52 -3.93 2.55
N GLU A 56 18.14 -3.24 3.64
CA GLU A 56 19.10 -2.59 4.57
C GLU A 56 20.13 -3.57 5.15
N ARG A 57 19.80 -4.87 5.22
CA ARG A 57 20.66 -5.92 5.79
C ARG A 57 21.42 -6.73 4.73
N ASN A 58 21.39 -6.32 3.46
CA ASN A 58 21.94 -7.06 2.32
C ASN A 58 21.25 -8.41 2.02
N ASP A 59 20.01 -8.57 2.47
CA ASP A 59 19.09 -9.61 1.98
C ASP A 59 18.40 -9.11 0.70
N ASP A 60 19.22 -8.76 -0.29
CA ASP A 60 18.90 -7.87 -1.41
C ASP A 60 18.75 -8.58 -2.76
N THR A 61 18.42 -9.87 -2.76
CA THR A 61 18.15 -10.66 -3.98
C THR A 61 16.88 -11.46 -3.76
N VAL A 62 16.20 -11.91 -4.82
CA VAL A 62 14.95 -12.69 -4.68
C VAL A 62 15.21 -13.92 -3.80
N ILE A 63 16.30 -14.66 -4.06
CA ILE A 63 16.62 -15.86 -3.30
C ILE A 63 16.88 -15.59 -1.82
N LYS A 64 17.53 -14.47 -1.48
CA LYS A 64 17.75 -14.10 -0.06
C LYS A 64 16.46 -13.67 0.62
N ILE A 65 15.66 -12.84 -0.04
CA ILE A 65 14.35 -12.39 0.47
C ILE A 65 13.47 -13.60 0.77
N ILE A 66 13.33 -14.53 -0.17
CA ILE A 66 12.47 -15.70 -0.02
C ILE A 66 13.03 -16.68 1.02
N ASN A 67 14.35 -16.93 1.04
CA ASN A 67 14.95 -17.74 2.11
C ASN A 67 14.70 -17.15 3.50
N LYS A 68 14.68 -15.82 3.62
CA LYS A 68 14.42 -15.15 4.89
C LYS A 68 12.93 -15.16 5.26
N TRP A 69 12.06 -15.00 4.27
CA TRP A 69 10.61 -14.94 4.45
C TRP A 69 9.99 -16.31 4.73
N ALA A 70 10.41 -17.33 3.99
CA ALA A 70 9.88 -18.69 4.04
C ALA A 70 11.04 -19.69 3.99
N PRO A 71 11.77 -19.88 5.10
CA PRO A 71 12.97 -20.71 5.13
C PRO A 71 12.64 -22.18 4.86
N ALA A 72 13.59 -22.90 4.25
CA ALA A 72 13.45 -24.32 3.95
C ALA A 72 13.29 -25.21 5.21
N SER A 73 13.80 -24.75 6.37
CA SER A 73 13.62 -25.42 7.66
C SER A 73 12.15 -25.63 8.05
N ASP A 74 11.27 -24.79 7.51
CA ASP A 74 9.84 -24.81 7.79
C ASP A 74 9.08 -25.56 6.67
N ASN A 75 9.77 -26.44 5.95
CA ASN A 75 9.27 -27.23 4.81
C ASN A 75 8.83 -26.39 3.59
N ASN A 76 9.41 -25.21 3.39
CA ASN A 76 9.15 -24.38 2.23
C ASN A 76 10.03 -24.74 1.02
N HIS A 77 9.44 -24.72 -0.18
CA HIS A 77 10.18 -24.92 -1.44
C HIS A 77 10.77 -23.60 -1.95
N VAL A 78 11.82 -23.12 -1.28
CA VAL A 78 12.48 -21.83 -1.58
C VAL A 78 12.82 -21.67 -3.06
N GLY A 79 13.34 -22.73 -3.70
CA GLY A 79 13.72 -22.68 -5.12
C GLY A 79 12.54 -22.35 -6.03
N ASN A 80 11.43 -23.06 -5.87
CA ASN A 80 10.21 -22.85 -6.66
C ASN A 80 9.60 -21.46 -6.39
N TYR A 81 9.55 -21.05 -5.12
CA TYR A 81 9.05 -19.73 -4.74
C TYR A 81 9.92 -18.63 -5.35
N SER A 82 11.24 -18.73 -5.21
CA SER A 82 12.19 -17.74 -5.76
C SER A 82 12.09 -17.64 -7.29
N GLN A 83 12.00 -18.77 -7.99
CA GLN A 83 11.84 -18.78 -9.44
C GLN A 83 10.52 -18.16 -9.89
N PHE A 84 9.42 -18.47 -9.21
CA PHE A 84 8.12 -17.86 -9.50
C PHE A 84 8.17 -16.35 -9.33
N VAL A 85 8.70 -15.87 -8.20
CA VAL A 85 8.77 -14.44 -7.88
C VAL A 85 9.66 -13.71 -8.88
N ALA A 86 10.86 -14.24 -9.17
CA ALA A 86 11.78 -13.66 -10.12
C ALA A 86 11.16 -13.56 -11.52
N LYS A 87 10.55 -14.65 -12.01
CA LYS A 87 9.86 -14.66 -13.32
C LYS A 87 8.74 -13.63 -13.39
N ARG A 88 7.91 -13.55 -12.35
CA ARG A 88 6.77 -12.63 -12.32
C ARG A 88 7.18 -11.17 -12.19
N ALA A 89 8.24 -10.89 -11.43
CA ALA A 89 8.81 -9.55 -11.27
C ALA A 89 9.75 -9.14 -12.42
N GLN A 90 10.04 -10.05 -13.37
CA GLN A 90 11.00 -9.85 -14.47
C GLN A 90 12.43 -9.56 -13.99
N LEU A 91 12.86 -10.28 -12.96
CA LEU A 91 14.18 -10.16 -12.35
C LEU A 91 14.94 -11.49 -12.43
N ASP A 92 16.26 -11.44 -12.23
CA ASP A 92 17.03 -12.66 -11.97
C ASP A 92 16.95 -13.02 -10.48
N VAL A 93 16.96 -14.32 -10.19
CA VAL A 93 16.84 -14.83 -8.81
C VAL A 93 18.00 -14.34 -7.92
N LYS A 94 19.17 -14.09 -8.50
CA LYS A 94 20.42 -13.71 -7.83
C LYS A 94 20.81 -12.25 -8.08
N SER A 95 20.14 -11.53 -8.98
CA SER A 95 20.41 -10.09 -9.18
C SER A 95 20.02 -9.30 -7.94
N ARG A 96 20.79 -8.25 -7.65
CA ARG A 96 20.46 -7.31 -6.58
C ARG A 96 19.18 -6.55 -6.94
N ILE A 97 18.30 -6.42 -5.96
CA ILE A 97 17.02 -5.72 -6.01
C ILE A 97 17.21 -4.33 -5.41
N THR A 98 16.69 -3.34 -6.10
CA THR A 98 16.57 -1.95 -5.65
C THR A 98 15.23 -1.72 -4.98
N VAL A 99 15.11 -0.62 -4.22
CA VAL A 99 13.85 -0.25 -3.58
C VAL A 99 12.69 -0.08 -4.58
N ASN A 100 12.99 0.39 -5.80
CA ASN A 100 11.99 0.63 -6.85
C ASN A 100 11.40 -0.66 -7.43
N GLU A 101 12.06 -1.79 -7.21
CA GLU A 101 11.63 -3.12 -7.66
C GLU A 101 10.86 -3.88 -6.57
N LEU A 102 10.89 -3.41 -5.31
CA LEU A 102 10.15 -4.03 -4.22
C LEU A 102 8.64 -4.14 -4.50
N PRO A 103 7.94 -3.15 -5.08
CA PRO A 103 6.51 -3.28 -5.36
C PRO A 103 6.18 -4.49 -6.25
N GLN A 104 7.01 -4.76 -7.26
CA GLN A 104 6.86 -5.89 -8.18
C GLN A 104 7.13 -7.21 -7.48
N VAL A 105 8.18 -7.25 -6.63
CA VAL A 105 8.52 -8.42 -5.80
C VAL A 105 7.39 -8.73 -4.82
N ILE A 106 6.84 -7.72 -4.14
CA ILE A 106 5.74 -7.86 -3.17
C ILE A 106 4.49 -8.39 -3.86
N LEU A 107 4.12 -7.84 -5.03
CA LEU A 107 2.97 -8.34 -5.78
C LEU A 107 3.18 -9.80 -6.20
N ALA A 108 4.37 -10.14 -6.71
CA ALA A 108 4.70 -11.49 -7.09
C ALA A 108 4.65 -12.48 -5.91
N MET A 109 5.10 -12.06 -4.72
CA MET A 109 4.96 -12.85 -3.50
C MET A 109 3.48 -13.04 -3.12
N ALA A 110 2.68 -11.99 -3.15
CA ALA A 110 1.24 -12.08 -2.85
C ALA A 110 0.52 -13.09 -3.78
N ASP A 111 0.83 -13.07 -5.07
CA ASP A 111 0.27 -14.03 -6.03
C ASP A 111 0.72 -15.48 -5.75
N PHE A 112 1.97 -15.68 -5.29
CA PHE A 112 2.44 -16.99 -4.87
C PHE A 112 1.71 -17.51 -3.62
N GLU A 113 1.46 -16.63 -2.65
CA GLU A 113 0.67 -16.91 -1.43
C GLU A 113 -0.81 -17.23 -1.72
N GLY A 114 -1.21 -17.12 -2.99
CA GLY A 114 -2.52 -17.53 -3.50
C GLY A 114 -3.50 -16.38 -3.68
N ALA A 115 -3.02 -15.14 -3.73
CA ALA A 115 -3.82 -13.98 -4.14
C ALA A 115 -3.83 -13.78 -5.68
N GLN A 116 -3.67 -14.85 -6.46
CA GLN A 116 -3.49 -14.81 -7.92
C GLN A 116 -4.53 -13.90 -8.61
N GLY A 117 -4.10 -12.69 -8.98
CA GLY A 117 -4.94 -11.68 -9.65
C GLY A 117 -5.95 -10.95 -8.76
N ALA A 118 -5.96 -11.20 -7.45
CA ALA A 118 -6.82 -10.52 -6.49
C ALA A 118 -6.33 -9.10 -6.14
N TYR A 119 -5.04 -8.82 -6.36
CA TYR A 119 -4.43 -7.53 -6.10
C TYR A 119 -3.78 -6.92 -7.33
N SER A 120 -3.74 -5.60 -7.37
CA SER A 120 -3.07 -4.84 -8.42
C SER A 120 -1.78 -4.19 -7.92
N LEU A 121 -0.87 -3.91 -8.86
CA LEU A 121 0.35 -3.15 -8.54
C LEU A 121 0.03 -1.76 -7.98
N SER A 122 -1.10 -1.15 -8.38
CA SER A 122 -1.56 0.13 -7.83
C SER A 122 -1.83 0.05 -6.32
N GLN A 123 -2.42 -1.05 -5.83
CA GLN A 123 -2.65 -1.22 -4.40
C GLN A 123 -1.34 -1.40 -3.63
N VAL A 124 -0.35 -2.06 -4.24
CA VAL A 124 1.00 -2.14 -3.66
C VAL A 124 1.59 -0.75 -3.54
N TYR A 125 1.51 0.08 -4.59
CA TYR A 125 2.00 1.46 -4.54
C TYR A 125 1.29 2.31 -3.47
N LEU A 126 -0.03 2.19 -3.32
CA LEU A 126 -0.74 2.87 -2.22
C LEU A 126 -0.21 2.43 -0.84
N GLY A 127 0.08 1.13 -0.66
CA GLY A 127 0.74 0.64 0.56
C GLY A 127 2.15 1.19 0.77
N VAL A 128 2.93 1.35 -0.31
CA VAL A 128 4.26 1.98 -0.28
C VAL A 128 4.15 3.44 0.12
N GLU A 129 3.19 4.18 -0.44
CA GLU A 129 2.91 5.57 -0.07
C GLU A 129 2.57 5.71 1.42
N LEU A 130 1.73 4.82 1.96
CA LEU A 130 1.43 4.78 3.39
C LEU A 130 2.68 4.48 4.23
N ALA A 131 3.58 3.60 3.76
CA ALA A 131 4.83 3.32 4.47
C ALA A 131 5.77 4.53 4.48
N HIS A 132 5.79 5.30 3.38
CA HIS A 132 6.62 6.50 3.24
C HIS A 132 6.19 7.65 4.16
N GLN A 133 4.99 7.60 4.76
CA GLN A 133 4.59 8.59 5.78
C GLN A 133 5.37 8.43 7.09
N GLU A 134 6.00 7.28 7.31
CA GLU A 134 6.74 6.97 8.52
C GLU A 134 8.17 7.50 8.47
N SER A 135 8.57 8.29 9.47
CA SER A 135 9.91 8.89 9.54
C SER A 135 11.04 7.86 9.53
N PHE A 136 10.84 6.69 10.15
CA PHE A 136 11.83 5.61 10.17
C PHE A 136 11.98 4.92 8.80
N VAL A 137 10.93 4.91 7.98
CA VAL A 137 11.01 4.40 6.59
C VAL A 137 11.83 5.38 5.77
N GLN A 138 11.56 6.68 5.88
CA GLN A 138 12.34 7.73 5.20
C GLN A 138 13.82 7.71 5.59
N ALA A 139 14.12 7.53 6.87
CA ALA A 139 15.51 7.38 7.34
C ALA A 139 16.20 6.15 6.74
N ARG A 140 15.49 5.03 6.57
CA ARG A 140 16.03 3.81 5.93
C ARG A 140 16.28 4.00 4.43
N LEU A 141 15.36 4.67 3.73
CA LEU A 141 15.51 4.98 2.30
C LEU A 141 16.75 5.86 2.05
N ALA A 142 16.96 6.87 2.89
CA ALA A 142 18.14 7.73 2.82
C ALA A 142 19.45 6.93 2.98
N LYS A 143 19.50 5.95 3.89
CA LYS A 143 20.68 5.08 4.06
C LYS A 143 20.95 4.18 2.86
N LEU A 144 19.90 3.71 2.19
CA LEU A 144 20.00 2.87 1.00
C LEU A 144 20.40 3.65 -0.27
N GLY A 145 20.79 4.93 -0.14
CA GLY A 145 21.18 5.78 -1.26
C GLY A 145 20.00 6.22 -2.13
N GLN A 146 18.76 5.94 -1.71
CA GLN A 146 17.56 6.46 -2.33
C GLN A 146 17.10 7.68 -1.53
N GLY A 147 17.84 8.78 -1.71
CA GLY A 147 17.35 10.10 -1.33
C GLY A 147 16.01 10.35 -2.02
N ILE A 148 15.03 10.83 -1.24
CA ILE A 148 13.70 11.24 -1.67
C ILE A 148 13.74 11.99 -3.02
N ASN A 149 13.44 11.29 -4.11
CA ASN A 149 12.81 11.91 -5.27
C ASN A 149 11.32 12.07 -4.94
N THR A 150 11.01 12.89 -3.94
CA THR A 150 9.72 13.56 -3.91
C THR A 150 9.77 14.61 -5.01
N ALA A 151 9.68 14.19 -6.28
CA ALA A 151 9.00 15.07 -7.23
C ALA A 151 7.58 15.19 -6.64
N PRO A 152 7.17 16.36 -6.13
CA PRO A 152 5.81 16.49 -5.70
C PRO A 152 4.96 16.20 -6.94
N LEU A 153 4.08 15.20 -6.85
CA LEU A 153 2.86 15.17 -7.65
C LEU A 153 2.37 16.60 -7.65
N GLY A 154 2.40 17.18 -8.85
CA GLY A 154 2.51 18.61 -9.04
C GLY A 154 1.57 19.34 -8.10
N LYS A 155 2.00 20.51 -7.60
CA LYS A 155 1.08 21.51 -7.05
C LYS A 155 -0.19 21.38 -7.86
N LEU A 156 -1.27 20.83 -7.27
CA LEU A 156 -2.60 21.15 -7.73
C LEU A 156 -2.55 22.65 -7.68
N LYS A 157 -2.39 23.27 -8.86
CA LYS A 157 -2.55 24.70 -9.00
C LYS A 157 -3.88 24.90 -8.32
N LYS A 158 -3.88 25.55 -7.16
CA LYS A 158 -5.11 26.10 -6.59
C LYS A 158 -5.73 26.76 -7.81
N ALA A 159 -6.82 26.20 -8.31
CA ALA A 159 -7.60 26.89 -9.29
C ALA A 159 -7.90 28.19 -8.55
N LYS A 160 -7.25 29.28 -8.97
CA LYS A 160 -7.69 30.60 -8.60
C LYS A 160 -9.07 30.61 -9.21
N THR A 161 -10.07 30.32 -8.39
CA THR A 161 -11.44 30.75 -8.65
C THR A 161 -11.27 32.23 -8.93
N LYS A 162 -11.27 32.59 -10.21
CA LYS A 162 -11.38 33.97 -10.63
C LYS A 162 -12.74 34.36 -10.05
N PHE A 163 -12.69 35.08 -8.94
CA PHE A 163 -13.76 35.97 -8.56
C PHE A 163 -13.91 36.90 -9.76
N PHE A 164 -14.82 36.56 -10.66
CA PHE A 164 -15.40 37.52 -11.56
C PHE A 164 -16.07 38.55 -10.67
N HIS A 165 -15.43 39.71 -10.56
CA HIS A 165 -16.13 40.95 -10.23
C HIS A 165 -17.07 41.20 -11.42
N ASP A 166 -18.27 40.63 -11.35
CA ASP A 166 -19.34 41.07 -12.21
C ASP A 166 -19.88 42.39 -11.64
N LYS A 167 -19.93 43.37 -12.52
CA LYS A 167 -20.29 44.74 -12.20
C LYS A 167 -21.76 44.75 -11.80
N LYS A 168 -22.06 45.57 -10.79
CA LYS A 168 -23.41 45.98 -10.40
C LYS A 168 -24.25 46.27 -11.65
N ASP A 169 -25.34 45.54 -11.82
CA ASP A 169 -26.52 46.09 -12.46
C ASP A 169 -27.68 46.13 -11.46
N LYS A 170 -28.27 47.32 -11.34
CA LYS A 170 -29.35 47.65 -10.41
C LYS A 170 -30.65 47.34 -11.11
N SER A 171 -31.34 46.29 -10.70
CA SER A 171 -32.74 46.09 -11.10
C SER A 171 -33.53 45.39 -10.00
N SER A 172 -34.53 46.12 -9.53
CA SER A 172 -35.43 45.87 -8.42
C SER A 172 -36.40 44.72 -8.71
N LYS A 173 -36.41 43.67 -7.85
CA LYS A 173 -37.58 42.77 -7.71
C LYS A 173 -37.86 42.45 -6.24
N LYS A 174 -39.06 42.85 -5.82
CA LYS A 174 -39.68 42.68 -4.49
C LYS A 174 -39.61 41.22 -4.03
N ARG A 175 -39.05 40.97 -2.83
CA ARG A 175 -39.11 39.66 -2.16
C ARG A 175 -40.50 39.47 -1.52
N LYS A 176 -41.27 38.50 -2.01
CA LYS A 176 -42.42 37.95 -1.27
C LYS A 176 -41.90 37.12 -0.09
N LYS A 177 -42.54 37.20 1.08
CA LYS A 177 -42.16 36.44 2.29
C LYS A 177 -42.36 34.92 2.07
N PRO A 178 -41.47 34.05 2.60
CA PRO A 178 -41.61 32.60 2.50
C PRO A 178 -42.79 32.07 3.34
N TRP A 179 -43.39 30.95 2.89
CA TRP A 179 -44.61 30.38 3.44
C TRP A 179 -44.52 29.86 4.89
N TRP A 180 -43.32 29.58 5.39
CA TRP A 180 -43.10 29.15 6.77
C TRP A 180 -43.14 30.28 7.82
N GLN A 181 -43.04 31.55 7.39
CA GLN A 181 -43.13 32.71 8.28
C GLN A 181 -44.58 33.16 8.58
N LYS A 182 -45.59 32.36 8.23
CA LYS A 182 -47.00 32.62 8.53
C LYS A 182 -47.59 31.75 9.65
N LEU A 183 -46.79 30.89 10.30
CA LEU A 183 -47.29 29.90 11.28
C LEU A 183 -47.01 30.21 12.75
N PHE A 184 -46.40 31.36 13.06
CA PHE A 184 -46.26 31.83 14.44
C PHE A 184 -46.58 33.32 14.49
N SER A 185 -47.88 33.62 14.53
CA SER A 185 -48.42 34.93 14.91
C SER A 185 -49.39 34.74 16.05
#